data_AF-A0A1T5LPA3-F1
#
_entry.id   AF-A0A1T5LPA3-F1
#
_cell.length_a   1.000
_cell.length_b   1.000
_cell.length_c   1.000
_cell.angle_alpha   90.00
_cell.angle_beta   90.00
_cell.angle_gamma   90.00
#
_symmetry.space_group_name_H-M   'P 1'
#
loop_
_entity.id
_entity.type
_entity.pdbx_description
1 polymer ?
#
loop_
_entity_poly.entity_id
_entity_poly.type
_entity_poly.pdbx_seq_one_letter_code
_entity_poly.pdbx_strand_id
1 'polypeptide(L)'
;MDITLVCLVAFGLSLLLIGYFLPFLKNKTTARIIVWSLGIITVFFSAGITAEESALYRMIAIVSLQLLSMKAVVMVETYSGNMGLTFIQWCAFSLGWFGMRPVLFEKFPSPPLPYISFIVTGISRIAVGIVLLYISVYIERNFINLYYASALALLVGLSMILHFGILNLSAASWRLSGVDVKELFRSPYKASSLKEFWGKRWNIAFSEMTSLIIYRPLKNSIGPTPAMLAAFLLSGILHEIAISFPVNAGFGLPLLYFVIHGIVMYAEGEIPFVKRIIGHRILSHVWVMLWLILPMPLLFHAQFIKYVLVPCRDAILSLLPSLGV
;
A
#
# COMPACT_ATOMS: atom_id res chain seq x y z
N MET A 1 3.05 25.76 -18.72
CA MET A 1 3.00 25.27 -17.33
C MET A 1 1.93 24.20 -17.29
N ASP A 2 2.26 23.00 -16.82
CA ASP A 2 1.30 21.89 -16.72
C ASP A 2 0.24 22.25 -15.66
N ILE A 3 -0.95 22.66 -16.13
CA ILE A 3 -2.07 23.09 -15.28
C ILE A 3 -2.52 21.93 -14.39
N THR A 4 -2.51 20.69 -14.91
CA THR A 4 -2.87 19.48 -14.17
C THR A 4 -1.93 19.30 -12.97
N LEU A 5 -0.62 19.35 -13.19
CA LEU A 5 0.36 19.23 -12.11
C LEU A 5 0.22 20.35 -11.07
N VAL A 6 0.02 21.60 -11.50
CA VAL A 6 -0.17 22.73 -10.59
C VAL A 6 -1.40 22.52 -9.70
N CYS A 7 -2.53 22.08 -10.28
CA CYS A 7 -3.75 21.77 -9.55
C CYS A 7 -3.54 20.62 -8.54
N LEU A 8 -2.86 19.55 -8.95
CA LEU A 8 -2.56 18.41 -8.06
C LEU A 8 -1.68 18.84 -6.88
N VAL A 9 -0.63 19.63 -7.12
CA VAL A 9 0.26 20.14 -6.06
C VAL A 9 -0.49 21.09 -5.14
N ALA A 10 -1.28 22.02 -5.68
CA ALA A 10 -2.09 22.94 -4.86
C ALA A 10 -3.07 22.19 -3.95
N PHE A 11 -3.72 21.13 -4.46
CA PHE A 11 -4.61 20.29 -3.67
C PHE A 11 -3.84 19.46 -2.63
N GLY A 12 -2.66 18.93 -2.95
CA GLY A 12 -1.79 18.27 -1.98
C GLY A 12 -1.37 19.21 -0.84
N LEU A 13 -1.00 20.46 -1.16
CA LEU A 13 -0.68 21.47 -0.15
C LEU A 13 -1.87 21.81 0.74
N SER A 14 -3.09 21.88 0.18
CA SER A 14 -4.29 22.10 0.99
C SER A 14 -4.58 20.91 1.91
N LEU A 15 -4.43 19.66 1.44
CA LEU A 15 -4.54 18.46 2.29
C LEU A 15 -3.52 18.46 3.43
N LEU A 16 -2.27 18.88 3.18
CA LEU A 16 -1.24 19.01 4.23
C LEU A 16 -1.64 20.01 5.31
N LEU A 17 -2.08 21.21 4.88
CA LEU A 17 -2.44 22.28 5.80
C LEU A 17 -3.68 21.89 6.62
N ILE A 18 -4.75 21.45 5.95
CA ILE A 18 -5.99 21.05 6.59
C ILE A 18 -5.73 19.85 7.52
N GLY A 19 -5.00 18.84 7.06
CA GLY A 19 -4.67 17.65 7.83
C GLY A 19 -3.88 17.93 9.11
N TYR A 20 -3.04 18.97 9.11
CA TYR A 20 -2.38 19.45 10.32
C TYR A 20 -3.37 20.07 11.30
N PHE A 21 -4.29 20.93 10.86
CA PHE A 21 -5.14 21.66 11.81
C PHE A 21 -6.33 20.85 12.35
N LEU A 22 -6.79 19.81 11.66
CA LEU A 22 -8.00 19.07 12.04
C LEU A 22 -7.97 18.40 13.43
N PRO A 23 -6.85 17.83 13.92
CA PRO A 23 -6.78 17.28 15.28
C PRO A 23 -6.99 18.30 16.41
N PHE A 24 -6.87 19.62 16.14
CA PHE A 24 -7.15 20.67 17.12
C PHE A 24 -8.65 20.96 17.29
N LEU A 25 -9.52 20.41 16.44
CA LEU A 25 -10.96 20.56 16.61
C LEU A 25 -11.43 19.86 17.89
N LYS A 26 -12.14 20.60 18.76
CA LYS A 26 -12.68 20.06 20.02
C LYS A 26 -13.65 18.89 19.78
N ASN A 27 -14.43 18.94 18.69
CA ASN A 27 -15.38 17.89 18.35
C ASN A 27 -14.74 16.85 17.41
N LYS A 28 -14.38 15.69 17.97
CA LYS A 28 -13.79 14.58 17.22
C LYS A 28 -14.70 14.03 16.11
N THR A 29 -16.01 14.04 16.32
CA THR A 29 -16.98 13.60 15.28
C THR A 29 -16.95 14.53 14.08
N THR A 30 -16.93 15.85 14.31
CA THR A 30 -16.79 16.84 13.23
C THR A 30 -15.47 16.66 12.49
N ALA A 31 -14.36 16.50 13.21
CA ALA A 31 -13.05 16.25 12.60
C ALA A 31 -13.06 15.01 11.71
N ARG A 32 -13.66 13.90 12.17
CA ARG A 32 -13.85 12.66 11.41
C ARG A 32 -14.64 12.88 10.12
N ILE A 33 -15.79 13.56 10.20
CA ILE A 33 -16.61 13.85 9.03
C ILE A 33 -15.78 14.61 7.99
N ILE A 34 -15.06 15.65 8.42
CA ILE A 34 -14.24 16.45 7.51
C ILE A 34 -13.13 15.62 6.86
N VAL A 35 -12.33 14.86 7.60
CA VAL A 35 -11.23 14.06 7.00
C VAL A 35 -11.73 13.00 6.04
N TRP A 36 -12.86 12.35 6.33
CA TRP A 36 -13.42 11.35 5.44
C TRP A 36 -14.05 11.97 4.19
N SER A 37 -14.74 13.11 4.33
CA SER A 37 -15.21 13.89 3.18
C SER A 37 -14.04 14.34 2.29
N LEU A 38 -12.93 14.80 2.88
CA LEU A 38 -11.72 15.14 2.14
C LEU A 38 -11.14 13.94 1.40
N GLY A 39 -11.13 12.75 2.01
CA GLY A 39 -10.74 11.51 1.33
C GLY A 39 -11.58 11.21 0.09
N ILE A 40 -12.91 11.34 0.21
CA ILE A 40 -13.82 11.13 -0.93
C ILE A 40 -13.59 12.19 -2.02
N ILE A 41 -13.50 13.47 -1.63
CA ILE A 41 -13.22 14.58 -2.57
C ILE A 41 -11.88 14.35 -3.29
N THR A 42 -10.87 13.86 -2.57
CA THR A 42 -9.53 13.59 -3.12
C THR A 42 -9.59 12.59 -4.28
N VAL A 43 -10.38 11.52 -4.14
CA VAL A 43 -10.56 10.52 -5.20
C VAL A 43 -11.16 11.16 -6.45
N PHE A 44 -12.29 11.85 -6.31
CA PHE A 44 -12.99 12.44 -7.47
C PHE A 44 -12.19 13.57 -8.11
N PHE A 45 -11.54 14.42 -7.30
CA PHE A 45 -10.68 15.49 -7.80
C PHE A 45 -9.50 14.93 -8.58
N SER A 46 -8.75 14.00 -8.01
CA SER A 46 -7.54 13.45 -8.64
C SER A 46 -7.89 12.64 -9.90
N ALA A 47 -8.96 11.85 -9.89
CA ALA A 47 -9.43 11.13 -11.07
C ALA A 47 -9.93 12.08 -12.17
N GLY A 48 -10.66 13.14 -11.81
CA GLY A 48 -11.22 14.10 -12.76
C GLY A 48 -10.14 14.96 -13.43
N ILE A 49 -9.21 15.53 -12.66
CA ILE A 49 -8.15 16.40 -13.20
C ILE A 49 -7.15 15.64 -14.07
N THR A 50 -7.02 14.32 -13.90
CA THR A 50 -6.12 13.46 -14.68
C THR A 50 -6.85 12.58 -15.69
N ALA A 51 -8.11 12.90 -16.03
CA ALA A 51 -8.95 12.08 -16.92
C ALA A 51 -8.37 11.95 -18.34
N GLU A 52 -7.64 12.95 -18.81
CA GLU A 52 -6.99 12.97 -20.13
C GLU A 52 -5.54 12.43 -20.08
N GLU A 53 -5.00 12.22 -18.89
CA GLU A 53 -3.64 11.73 -18.68
C GLU A 53 -3.54 10.20 -18.83
N SER A 54 -2.31 9.71 -19.01
CA SER A 54 -2.04 8.27 -19.01
C SER A 54 -2.48 7.60 -17.70
N ALA A 55 -2.91 6.34 -17.78
CA ALA A 55 -3.37 5.60 -16.60
C ALA A 55 -2.30 5.49 -15.50
N LEU A 56 -1.01 5.35 -15.87
CA LEU A 56 0.09 5.36 -14.91
C LEU A 56 0.20 6.70 -14.18
N TYR A 57 0.15 7.82 -14.90
CA TYR A 57 0.18 9.16 -14.28
C TYR A 57 -1.01 9.37 -13.35
N ARG A 58 -2.21 9.02 -13.81
CA ARG A 58 -3.45 9.08 -13.02
C ARG A 58 -3.35 8.23 -11.76
N MET A 59 -2.81 7.01 -11.83
CA MET A 59 -2.60 6.17 -10.65
C MET A 59 -1.69 6.85 -9.64
N ILE A 60 -0.55 7.39 -10.09
CA ILE A 60 0.41 8.06 -9.20
C ILE A 60 -0.25 9.25 -8.51
N ALA A 61 -1.02 10.06 -9.24
CA ALA A 61 -1.76 11.19 -8.68
C ALA A 61 -2.80 10.75 -7.64
N ILE A 62 -3.65 9.78 -7.98
CA ILE A 62 -4.69 9.24 -7.07
C ILE A 62 -4.04 8.66 -5.81
N VAL A 63 -3.07 7.75 -5.96
CA VAL A 63 -2.46 7.05 -4.82
C VAL A 63 -1.68 8.01 -3.92
N SER A 64 -0.95 8.98 -4.48
CA SER A 64 -0.16 9.94 -3.69
C SER A 64 -1.05 10.86 -2.87
N LEU A 65 -2.10 11.43 -3.49
CA LEU A 65 -3.04 12.30 -2.79
C LEU A 65 -3.90 11.51 -1.80
N GLN A 66 -4.32 10.29 -2.16
CA GLN A 66 -5.10 9.43 -1.26
C GLN A 66 -4.26 9.01 -0.05
N LEU A 67 -2.97 8.69 -0.22
CA LEU A 67 -2.06 8.40 0.88
C LEU A 67 -2.00 9.59 1.84
N LEU A 68 -1.80 10.80 1.31
CA LEU A 68 -1.77 12.02 2.11
C LEU A 68 -3.11 12.29 2.83
N SER A 69 -4.24 12.05 2.17
CA SER A 69 -5.55 12.14 2.82
C SER A 69 -5.70 11.14 3.98
N MET A 70 -5.24 9.90 3.80
CA MET A 70 -5.23 8.89 4.86
C MET A 70 -4.31 9.25 6.02
N LYS A 71 -3.21 9.99 5.77
CA LYS A 71 -2.38 10.56 6.86
C LYS A 71 -3.19 11.50 7.74
N ALA A 72 -4.04 12.34 7.15
CA ALA A 72 -4.90 13.25 7.91
C ALA A 72 -5.95 12.48 8.76
N VAL A 73 -6.52 11.41 8.21
CA VAL A 73 -7.42 10.51 8.98
C VAL A 73 -6.68 9.92 10.18
N VAL A 74 -5.47 9.37 9.96
CA VAL A 74 -4.65 8.80 11.03
C VAL A 74 -4.29 9.84 12.09
N MET A 75 -4.01 11.10 11.69
CA MET A 75 -3.77 12.19 12.64
C MET A 75 -4.96 12.46 13.55
N VAL A 76 -6.18 12.56 12.98
CA VAL A 76 -7.41 12.80 13.74
C VAL A 76 -7.76 11.63 14.67
N GLU A 77 -7.45 10.40 14.26
CA GLU A 77 -7.67 9.24 15.13
C GLU A 77 -6.65 9.14 16.25
N THR A 78 -5.39 9.48 15.97
CA THR A 78 -4.27 9.36 16.92
C THR A 78 -4.27 10.48 17.96
N TYR A 79 -4.42 11.74 17.53
CA TYR A 79 -4.35 12.91 18.40
C TYR A 79 -5.76 13.44 18.68
N SER A 80 -6.12 13.51 19.97
CA SER A 80 -7.41 14.02 20.42
C SER A 80 -7.19 15.26 21.29
N GLY A 81 -7.18 16.45 20.68
CA GLY A 81 -7.10 17.73 21.39
C GLY A 81 -5.70 18.21 21.83
N ASN A 82 -4.69 17.33 21.82
CA ASN A 82 -3.28 17.73 21.98
C ASN A 82 -2.42 17.07 20.91
N MET A 83 -1.70 17.87 20.13
CA MET A 83 -0.87 17.39 19.04
C MET A 83 0.55 17.15 19.55
N GLY A 84 1.07 15.93 19.33
CA GLY A 84 2.46 15.59 19.66
C GLY A 84 3.49 16.01 18.61
N LEU A 85 3.04 16.57 17.48
CA LEU A 85 3.87 16.92 16.33
C LEU A 85 3.89 18.42 16.08
N THR A 86 5.05 18.96 15.72
CA THR A 86 5.15 20.27 15.07
C THR A 86 4.77 20.17 13.59
N PHE A 87 4.53 21.31 12.93
CA PHE A 87 4.25 21.33 11.48
C PHE A 87 5.37 20.69 10.65
N ILE A 88 6.63 20.90 11.03
CA ILE A 88 7.79 20.29 10.35
C ILE A 88 7.77 18.76 10.51
N GLN A 89 7.50 18.26 11.71
CA GLN A 89 7.41 16.82 11.96
C GLN A 89 6.21 16.19 11.24
N TRP A 90 5.09 16.91 11.14
CA TRP A 90 3.95 16.52 10.31
C TRP A 90 4.33 16.41 8.83
N CYS A 91 5.02 17.41 8.27
CA CYS A 91 5.49 17.36 6.88
C CYS A 91 6.46 16.18 6.66
N ALA A 92 7.39 15.95 7.59
CA ALA A 92 8.30 14.81 7.53
C ALA A 92 7.56 13.47 7.55
N PHE A 93 6.54 13.33 8.41
CA PHE A 93 5.72 12.12 8.48
C PHE A 93 4.83 11.90 7.25
N SER A 94 4.16 12.96 6.78
CA SER A 94 3.10 12.89 5.77
C SER A 94 3.65 12.74 4.35
N LEU A 95 4.72 13.46 4.02
CA LEU A 95 5.36 13.43 2.70
C LEU A 95 6.54 12.46 2.63
N GLY A 96 7.24 12.29 3.75
CA GLY A 96 8.52 11.61 3.77
C GLY A 96 8.47 10.11 3.99
N TRP A 97 7.40 9.60 4.61
CA TRP A 97 7.31 8.21 5.07
C TRP A 97 5.99 7.56 4.69
N PHE A 98 6.02 6.28 4.31
CA PHE A 98 4.80 5.54 3.93
C PHE A 98 4.05 4.91 5.11
N GLY A 99 4.67 4.78 6.29
CA GLY A 99 4.03 4.20 7.47
C GLY A 99 2.97 5.09 8.10
N MET A 100 2.06 4.51 8.88
CA MET A 100 0.85 5.18 9.40
C MET A 100 0.91 5.45 10.90
N ARG A 101 2.11 5.64 11.45
CA ARG A 101 2.35 5.92 12.88
C ARG A 101 3.00 7.29 13.08
N PRO A 102 2.20 8.36 13.26
CA PRO A 102 2.73 9.71 13.42
C PRO A 102 3.57 9.87 14.69
N VAL A 103 3.27 9.12 15.75
CA VAL A 103 3.98 9.12 17.05
C VAL A 103 5.49 8.87 16.90
N LEU A 104 5.92 8.16 15.86
CA LEU A 104 7.36 7.92 15.62
C LEU A 104 8.13 9.22 15.30
N PHE A 105 7.43 10.25 14.81
CA PHE A 105 8.02 11.51 14.36
C PHE A 105 8.00 12.61 15.44
N GLU A 106 7.42 12.37 16.61
CA GLU A 106 7.36 13.36 17.71
C GLU A 106 8.74 13.74 18.23
N LYS A 107 9.71 12.83 18.10
CA LYS A 107 11.12 13.04 18.49
C LYS A 107 12.03 13.36 17.29
N PHE A 108 11.48 13.49 16.09
CA PHE A 108 12.27 13.83 14.91
C PHE A 108 12.68 15.32 14.94
N PRO A 109 13.95 15.66 14.62
CA PRO A 109 15.09 14.77 14.38
C PRO A 109 15.71 14.25 15.70
N SER A 110 16.30 13.06 15.66
CA SER A 110 17.00 12.43 16.79
C SER A 110 18.34 11.82 16.32
N PRO A 111 19.24 11.43 17.25
CA PRO A 111 20.47 10.73 16.89
C PRO A 111 20.21 9.46 16.05
N PRO A 112 21.13 9.09 15.13
CA PRO A 112 20.94 7.95 14.24
C PRO A 112 20.69 6.62 14.97
N LEU A 113 19.85 5.79 14.38
CA LEU A 113 19.58 4.41 14.79
C LEU A 113 20.22 3.43 13.79
N PRO A 114 20.46 2.15 14.13
CA PRO A 114 21.09 1.19 13.20
C PRO A 114 20.33 1.06 11.87
N TYR A 115 20.95 1.39 10.73
CA TYR A 115 20.28 1.51 9.43
C TYR A 115 20.92 0.69 8.29
N ILE A 116 22.16 0.21 8.44
CA ILE A 116 22.92 -0.45 7.36
C ILE A 116 22.21 -1.69 6.80
N SER A 117 21.56 -2.49 7.64
CA SER A 117 20.82 -3.68 7.20
C SER A 117 19.68 -3.34 6.22
N PHE A 118 19.06 -2.16 6.37
CA PHE A 118 18.02 -1.66 5.48
C PHE A 118 18.59 -1.25 4.12
N ILE A 119 19.80 -0.66 4.09
CA ILE A 119 20.50 -0.33 2.84
C ILE A 119 20.83 -1.60 2.06
N VAL A 120 21.47 -2.58 2.72
CA VAL A 120 21.86 -3.86 2.09
C VAL A 120 20.62 -4.60 1.57
N THR A 121 19.56 -4.65 2.37
CA THR A 121 18.28 -5.25 1.93
C THR A 121 17.69 -4.47 0.77
N GLY A 122 17.65 -3.14 0.84
CA GLY A 122 17.10 -2.30 -0.22
C GLY A 122 17.79 -2.51 -1.57
N ILE A 123 19.12 -2.38 -1.61
CA ILE A 123 19.92 -2.53 -2.84
C ILE A 123 19.79 -3.95 -3.41
N SER A 124 19.92 -4.98 -2.57
CA SER A 124 19.83 -6.37 -3.04
C SER A 124 18.46 -6.70 -3.64
N ARG A 125 17.36 -6.17 -3.09
CA ARG A 125 16.00 -6.40 -3.60
C ARG A 125 15.73 -5.63 -4.89
N ILE A 126 16.27 -4.42 -5.03
CA ILE A 126 16.23 -3.68 -6.30
C ILE A 126 16.92 -4.49 -7.41
N ALA A 127 18.13 -5.02 -7.15
CA ALA A 127 18.86 -5.82 -8.12
C ALA A 127 18.07 -7.08 -8.55
N VAL A 128 17.53 -7.84 -7.58
CA VAL A 128 16.67 -9.01 -7.88
C VAL A 128 15.42 -8.60 -8.67
N GLY A 129 14.81 -7.47 -8.31
CA GLY A 129 13.63 -6.96 -8.99
C GLY A 129 13.90 -6.61 -10.45
N ILE A 130 15.02 -5.95 -10.75
CA ILE A 130 15.46 -5.63 -12.13
C ILE A 130 15.62 -6.91 -12.96
N VAL A 131 16.25 -7.95 -12.40
CA VAL A 131 16.40 -9.25 -13.09
C VAL A 131 15.02 -9.85 -13.41
N LEU A 132 14.08 -9.81 -12.46
CA LEU A 132 12.72 -10.31 -12.69
C LEU A 132 11.95 -9.50 -13.74
N LEU A 133 12.19 -8.18 -13.86
CA LEU A 133 11.62 -7.37 -14.93
C LEU A 133 12.15 -7.79 -16.30
N TYR A 134 13.45 -8.05 -16.45
CA TYR A 134 14.00 -8.60 -17.69
C TYR A 134 13.44 -9.99 -18.02
N ILE A 135 13.28 -10.87 -17.01
CA ILE A 135 12.62 -12.17 -17.19
C ILE A 135 11.18 -12.00 -17.68
N SER A 136 10.43 -11.04 -17.13
CA SER A 136 9.07 -10.75 -17.59
C SER A 136 9.03 -10.38 -19.07
N VAL A 137 9.91 -9.45 -19.50
CA VAL A 137 10.02 -9.04 -20.91
C VAL A 137 10.42 -10.22 -21.79
N TYR A 138 11.38 -11.03 -21.35
CA TYR A 138 11.83 -12.19 -22.10
C TYR A 138 10.68 -13.21 -22.30
N ILE A 139 9.92 -13.53 -21.25
CA ILE A 139 8.77 -14.44 -21.34
C ILE A 139 7.70 -13.85 -22.27
N GLU A 140 7.38 -12.56 -22.12
CA GLU A 140 6.37 -11.87 -22.93
C GLU A 140 6.70 -11.92 -24.43
N ARG A 141 7.96 -11.70 -24.80
CA ARG A 141 8.40 -11.66 -26.21
C ARG A 141 8.50 -13.04 -26.85
N ASN A 142 8.94 -14.05 -26.11
CA ASN A 142 9.27 -15.36 -26.68
C ASN A 142 8.19 -16.43 -26.46
N PHE A 143 7.31 -16.25 -25.47
CA PHE A 143 6.35 -17.28 -25.04
C PHE A 143 4.95 -16.71 -24.82
N ILE A 144 4.23 -16.43 -25.91
CA ILE A 144 2.89 -15.82 -25.87
C ILE A 144 1.87 -16.59 -24.99
N ASN A 145 1.99 -17.92 -24.93
CA ASN A 145 1.11 -18.77 -24.12
C ASN A 145 1.41 -18.71 -22.60
N LEU A 146 2.51 -18.04 -22.19
CA LEU A 146 2.94 -17.93 -20.79
C LEU A 146 2.67 -16.53 -20.21
N TYR A 147 1.61 -15.86 -20.66
CA TYR A 147 1.21 -14.53 -20.16
C TYR A 147 1.15 -14.45 -18.63
N TYR A 148 0.55 -15.45 -17.96
CA TYR A 148 0.44 -15.47 -16.51
C TYR A 148 1.81 -15.51 -15.80
N ALA A 149 2.77 -16.26 -16.35
CA ALA A 149 4.13 -16.32 -15.82
C ALA A 149 4.89 -14.99 -16.03
N SER A 150 4.73 -14.35 -17.18
CA SER A 150 5.29 -13.02 -17.43
C SER A 150 4.71 -11.97 -16.48
N ALA A 151 3.38 -11.98 -16.28
CA ALA A 151 2.70 -11.08 -15.35
C ALA A 151 3.16 -11.29 -13.89
N LEU A 152 3.32 -12.56 -13.47
CA LEU A 152 3.82 -12.88 -12.14
C LEU A 152 5.26 -12.38 -11.95
N ALA A 153 6.15 -12.58 -12.95
CA ALA A 153 7.52 -12.07 -12.90
C ALA A 153 7.55 -10.53 -12.81
N LEU A 154 6.70 -9.84 -13.58
CA LEU A 154 6.56 -8.38 -13.54
C LEU A 154 6.07 -7.90 -12.16
N LEU A 155 5.03 -8.51 -11.61
CA LEU A 155 4.47 -8.13 -10.31
C LEU A 155 5.47 -8.35 -9.17
N VAL A 156 6.11 -9.51 -9.14
CA VAL A 156 7.13 -9.80 -8.13
C VAL A 156 8.34 -8.89 -8.31
N GLY A 157 8.77 -8.64 -9.55
CA GLY A 157 9.87 -7.73 -9.87
C GLY A 157 9.61 -6.30 -9.38
N LEU A 158 8.46 -5.72 -9.74
CA LEU A 158 8.05 -4.40 -9.27
C LEU A 158 7.92 -4.36 -7.74
N SER A 159 7.38 -5.41 -7.12
CA SER A 159 7.28 -5.49 -5.67
C SER A 159 8.65 -5.55 -4.98
N MET A 160 9.62 -6.26 -5.55
CA MET A 160 11.00 -6.31 -5.06
C MET A 160 11.67 -4.93 -5.13
N ILE A 161 11.45 -4.18 -6.21
CA ILE A 161 11.98 -2.81 -6.35
C ILE A 161 11.28 -1.85 -5.38
N LEU A 162 9.94 -1.80 -5.39
CA LEU A 162 9.17 -0.81 -4.66
C LEU A 162 9.08 -1.15 -3.16
N HIS A 163 8.46 -2.28 -2.82
CA HIS A 163 8.12 -2.63 -1.44
C HIS A 163 9.31 -3.10 -0.60
N PHE A 164 10.20 -3.89 -1.20
CA PHE A 164 11.35 -4.46 -0.49
C PHE A 164 12.65 -3.69 -0.75
N GLY A 165 12.70 -2.88 -1.81
CA GLY A 165 13.84 -2.08 -2.21
C GLY A 165 13.77 -0.66 -1.68
N ILE A 166 13.04 0.19 -2.40
CA ILE A 166 12.91 1.63 -2.17
C ILE A 166 12.37 1.93 -0.77
N LEU A 167 11.37 1.21 -0.27
CA LEU A 167 10.86 1.45 1.09
C LEU A 167 11.88 1.08 2.19
N ASN A 168 12.78 0.12 1.94
CA ASN A 168 13.88 -0.16 2.86
C ASN A 168 14.96 0.92 2.81
N LEU A 169 15.28 1.45 1.62
CA LEU A 169 16.17 2.62 1.51
C LEU A 169 15.57 3.85 2.21
N SER A 170 14.27 4.10 2.02
CA SER A 170 13.54 5.14 2.75
C SER A 170 13.61 4.92 4.26
N ALA A 171 13.41 3.68 4.73
CA ALA A 171 13.55 3.35 6.15
C ALA A 171 14.97 3.63 6.67
N ALA A 172 16.01 3.34 5.88
CA ALA A 172 17.39 3.67 6.24
C ALA A 172 17.57 5.19 6.44
N SER A 173 17.05 6.01 5.54
CA SER A 173 17.12 7.48 5.63
C SER A 173 16.43 8.03 6.89
N TRP A 174 15.28 7.47 7.26
CA TRP A 174 14.56 7.86 8.48
C TRP A 174 15.27 7.41 9.75
N ARG A 175 15.87 6.21 9.74
CA ARG A 175 16.66 5.72 10.87
C ARG A 175 17.96 6.50 11.03
N LEU A 176 18.57 6.96 9.95
CA LEU A 176 19.69 7.90 9.98
C LEU A 176 19.29 9.22 10.65
N SER A 177 18.04 9.66 10.47
CA SER A 177 17.47 10.84 11.13
C SER A 177 16.87 10.56 12.53
N GLY A 178 17.14 9.38 13.09
CA GLY A 178 16.73 8.99 14.44
C GLY A 178 15.27 8.58 14.62
N VAL A 179 14.53 8.35 13.53
CA VAL A 179 13.13 7.87 13.61
C VAL A 179 13.12 6.34 13.64
N ASP A 180 12.51 5.73 14.66
CA ASP A 180 12.48 4.26 14.84
C ASP A 180 11.47 3.55 13.93
N VAL A 181 11.54 3.83 12.63
CA VAL A 181 10.78 3.10 11.61
C VAL A 181 11.29 1.67 11.48
N LYS A 182 10.38 0.77 11.07
CA LYS A 182 10.65 -0.64 10.78
C LYS A 182 10.25 -0.94 9.35
N GLU A 183 10.64 -2.12 8.87
CA GLU A 183 10.19 -2.62 7.57
C GLU A 183 8.66 -2.66 7.50
N LEU A 184 8.11 -2.13 6.40
CA LEU A 184 6.68 -2.16 6.09
C LEU A 184 6.25 -3.49 5.45
N PHE A 185 7.20 -4.33 5.03
CA PHE A 185 6.99 -5.66 4.47
C PHE A 185 8.00 -6.65 5.07
N ARG A 186 7.55 -7.51 5.98
CA ARG A 186 8.40 -8.31 6.88
C ARG A 186 8.43 -9.78 6.49
N SER A 187 9.32 -10.13 5.56
CA SER A 187 9.49 -11.51 5.06
C SER A 187 8.13 -12.22 4.82
N PRO A 188 7.22 -11.67 3.99
CA PRO A 188 5.85 -12.17 3.85
C PRO A 188 5.77 -13.61 3.34
N TYR A 189 6.80 -14.06 2.61
CA TYR A 189 6.93 -15.46 2.17
C TYR A 189 7.04 -16.47 3.32
N LYS A 190 7.32 -16.03 4.56
CA LYS A 190 7.36 -16.88 5.75
C LYS A 190 6.01 -17.03 6.44
N ALA A 191 4.93 -16.44 5.93
CA ALA A 191 3.61 -16.57 6.53
C ALA A 191 3.11 -18.03 6.49
N SER A 192 2.54 -18.52 7.60
CA SER A 192 1.87 -19.83 7.68
C SER A 192 0.33 -19.73 7.64
N SER A 193 -0.22 -18.51 7.59
CA SER A 193 -1.66 -18.24 7.43
C SER A 193 -1.87 -16.89 6.76
N LEU A 194 -3.02 -16.69 6.12
CA LEU A 194 -3.43 -15.39 5.59
C LEU A 194 -3.58 -14.36 6.71
N LYS A 195 -4.02 -14.77 7.89
CA LYS A 195 -4.03 -13.91 9.10
C LYS A 195 -2.65 -13.34 9.43
N GLU A 196 -1.62 -14.18 9.37
CA GLU A 196 -0.24 -13.73 9.61
C GLU A 196 0.27 -12.86 8.45
N PHE A 197 -0.01 -13.25 7.21
CA PHE A 197 0.39 -12.52 6.02
C PHE A 197 -0.14 -11.07 6.06
N TRP A 198 -1.47 -10.90 6.09
CA TRP A 198 -2.11 -9.57 6.05
C TRP A 198 -1.94 -8.80 7.36
N GLY A 199 -1.93 -9.48 8.52
CA GLY A 199 -1.89 -8.80 9.81
C GLY A 199 -0.50 -8.40 10.30
N LYS A 200 0.56 -9.10 9.87
CA LYS A 200 1.89 -8.99 10.49
C LYS A 200 3.06 -8.89 9.51
N ARG A 201 2.85 -9.13 8.21
CA ARG A 201 3.97 -9.24 7.27
C ARG A 201 3.82 -8.43 5.98
N TRP A 202 2.62 -8.25 5.49
CA TRP A 202 2.35 -7.50 4.25
C TRP A 202 1.75 -6.13 4.57
N ASN A 203 2.34 -5.08 3.99
CA ASN A 203 1.85 -3.70 4.07
C ASN A 203 1.44 -3.28 5.50
N ILE A 204 2.39 -3.30 6.44
CA ILE A 204 2.14 -3.00 7.86
C ILE A 204 1.51 -1.61 8.03
N ALA A 205 1.88 -0.64 7.20
CA ALA A 205 1.29 0.69 7.18
C ALA A 205 -0.25 0.64 7.02
N PHE A 206 -0.71 -0.14 6.04
CA PHE A 206 -2.13 -0.32 5.76
C PHE A 206 -2.83 -1.10 6.87
N SER A 207 -2.21 -2.15 7.39
CA SER A 207 -2.77 -2.96 8.49
C SER A 207 -2.87 -2.18 9.80
N GLU A 208 -1.90 -1.32 10.10
CA GLU A 208 -1.94 -0.40 11.25
C GLU A 208 -3.07 0.63 11.10
N MET A 209 -3.17 1.27 9.93
CA MET A 209 -4.23 2.22 9.63
C MET A 209 -5.60 1.56 9.75
N THR A 210 -5.87 0.50 8.99
CA THR A 210 -7.18 -0.20 9.03
C THR A 210 -7.51 -0.73 10.42
N SER A 211 -6.51 -1.15 11.20
CA SER A 211 -6.70 -1.52 12.60
C SER A 211 -7.23 -0.34 13.43
N LEU A 212 -6.63 0.83 13.26
CA LEU A 212 -6.99 2.07 13.97
C LEU A 212 -8.38 2.58 13.55
N ILE A 213 -8.64 2.67 12.25
CA ILE A 213 -9.82 3.37 11.71
C ILE A 213 -11.08 2.50 11.66
N ILE A 214 -10.95 1.18 11.49
CA ILE A 214 -12.10 0.28 11.29
C ILE A 214 -12.14 -0.84 12.33
N TYR A 215 -11.08 -1.65 12.41
CA TYR A 215 -11.16 -2.91 13.16
C TYR A 215 -11.35 -2.69 14.66
N ARG A 216 -10.53 -1.85 15.31
CA ARG A 216 -10.63 -1.64 16.77
C ARG A 216 -11.96 -0.99 17.17
N PRO A 217 -12.44 0.08 16.50
CA PRO A 217 -13.76 0.64 16.79
C PRO A 217 -14.88 -0.39 16.64
N LEU A 218 -14.93 -1.11 15.52
CA LEU A 218 -16.01 -2.06 15.26
C LEU A 218 -15.94 -3.33 16.12
N LYS A 219 -14.74 -3.82 16.43
CA LYS A 219 -14.56 -5.03 17.25
C LYS A 219 -15.26 -4.89 18.59
N ASN A 220 -15.21 -3.70 19.20
CA ASN A 220 -15.83 -3.44 20.50
C ASN A 220 -17.36 -3.33 20.41
N SER A 221 -17.91 -3.01 19.24
CA SER A 221 -19.36 -2.81 19.04
C SER A 221 -20.07 -4.04 18.48
N ILE A 222 -19.47 -4.73 17.52
CA ILE A 222 -20.11 -5.83 16.76
C ILE A 222 -19.30 -7.14 16.80
N GLY A 223 -18.17 -7.17 17.49
CA GLY A 223 -17.33 -8.35 17.64
C GLY A 223 -16.22 -8.49 16.58
N PRO A 224 -15.27 -9.41 16.79
CA PRO A 224 -14.03 -9.50 16.02
C PRO A 224 -14.22 -9.91 14.56
N THR A 225 -15.14 -10.84 14.28
CA THR A 225 -15.37 -11.38 12.93
C THR A 225 -15.99 -10.35 11.98
N PRO A 226 -17.13 -9.72 12.29
CA PRO A 226 -17.69 -8.72 11.38
C PRO A 226 -16.80 -7.47 11.25
N ALA A 227 -16.07 -7.08 12.31
CA ALA A 227 -15.08 -6.01 12.23
C ALA A 227 -13.93 -6.33 11.27
N MET A 228 -13.47 -7.59 11.25
CA MET A 228 -12.46 -8.08 10.32
C MET A 228 -12.98 -8.08 8.87
N LEU A 229 -14.20 -8.58 8.63
CA LEU A 229 -14.80 -8.56 7.30
C LEU A 229 -15.00 -7.13 6.78
N ALA A 230 -15.44 -6.20 7.66
CA ALA A 230 -15.55 -4.78 7.32
C ALA A 230 -14.19 -4.16 6.94
N ALA A 231 -13.10 -4.55 7.62
CA ALA A 231 -11.77 -4.09 7.25
C ALA A 231 -11.33 -4.59 5.86
N PHE A 232 -11.67 -5.84 5.48
CA PHE A 232 -11.41 -6.37 4.14
C PHE A 232 -12.28 -5.71 3.07
N LEU A 233 -13.54 -5.39 3.37
CA LEU A 233 -14.40 -4.63 2.46
C LEU A 233 -13.84 -3.23 2.18
N LEU A 234 -13.45 -2.49 3.22
CA LEU A 234 -12.78 -1.20 3.02
C LEU A 234 -11.47 -1.35 2.26
N SER A 235 -10.71 -2.41 2.53
CA SER A 235 -9.49 -2.71 1.78
C SER A 235 -9.77 -2.88 0.29
N GLY A 236 -10.81 -3.65 -0.06
CA GLY A 236 -11.28 -3.79 -1.43
C GLY A 236 -11.57 -2.44 -2.09
N ILE A 237 -12.36 -1.59 -1.44
CA ILE A 237 -12.72 -0.25 -1.94
C ILE A 237 -11.47 0.62 -2.19
N LEU A 238 -10.52 0.63 -1.26
CA LEU A 238 -9.28 1.40 -1.42
C LEU A 238 -8.43 0.87 -2.57
N HIS A 239 -8.46 -0.44 -2.85
CA HIS A 239 -7.77 -1.01 -4.00
C HIS A 239 -8.53 -0.78 -5.32
N GLU A 240 -9.87 -0.70 -5.32
CA GLU A 240 -10.62 -0.22 -6.49
C GLU A 240 -10.16 1.20 -6.89
N ILE A 241 -10.02 2.09 -5.90
CA ILE A 241 -9.53 3.46 -6.11
C ILE A 241 -8.10 3.45 -6.66
N ALA A 242 -7.23 2.57 -6.15
CA ALA A 242 -5.82 2.53 -6.56
C ALA A 242 -5.58 1.78 -7.89
N ILE A 243 -6.47 0.87 -8.30
CA ILE A 243 -6.25 -0.08 -9.40
C ILE A 243 -7.26 0.11 -10.54
N SER A 244 -8.56 0.12 -10.22
CA SER A 244 -9.63 0.17 -11.23
C SER A 244 -9.86 1.58 -11.76
N PHE A 245 -9.86 2.60 -10.88
CA PHE A 245 -10.08 4.00 -11.27
C PHE A 245 -9.04 4.53 -12.27
N PRO A 246 -7.72 4.28 -12.11
CA PRO A 246 -6.71 4.78 -13.05
C PRO A 246 -6.91 4.33 -14.49
N VAL A 247 -7.39 3.11 -14.68
CA VAL A 247 -7.63 2.50 -16.00
C VAL A 247 -9.11 2.51 -16.41
N ASN A 248 -9.99 3.02 -15.56
CA ASN A 248 -11.45 3.03 -15.74
C ASN A 248 -12.03 1.66 -16.17
N ALA A 249 -11.53 0.58 -15.59
CA ALA A 249 -11.90 -0.78 -15.93
C ALA A 249 -11.62 -1.74 -14.76
N GLY A 250 -12.24 -2.92 -14.78
CA GLY A 250 -12.01 -3.94 -13.75
C GLY A 250 -12.70 -3.68 -12.41
N PHE A 251 -13.65 -2.75 -12.38
CA PHE A 251 -14.45 -2.46 -11.18
C PHE A 251 -15.07 -3.72 -10.57
N GLY A 252 -14.90 -3.88 -9.27
CA GLY A 252 -15.39 -5.00 -8.48
C GLY A 252 -14.39 -6.16 -8.37
N LEU A 253 -13.35 -6.23 -9.22
CA LEU A 253 -12.38 -7.32 -9.18
C LEU A 253 -11.43 -7.21 -7.97
N PRO A 254 -10.76 -6.06 -7.70
CA PRO A 254 -10.05 -5.87 -6.43
C PRO A 254 -10.92 -6.08 -5.19
N LEU A 255 -12.16 -5.58 -5.19
CA LEU A 255 -13.08 -5.78 -4.08
C LEU A 255 -13.36 -7.27 -3.84
N LEU A 256 -13.66 -8.02 -4.91
CA LEU A 256 -13.89 -9.45 -4.83
C LEU A 256 -12.67 -10.21 -4.30
N TYR A 257 -11.46 -9.83 -4.72
CA TYR A 257 -10.21 -10.41 -4.18
C TYR A 257 -10.16 -10.29 -2.65
N PHE A 258 -10.37 -9.09 -2.11
CA PHE A 258 -10.31 -8.89 -0.65
C PHE A 258 -11.49 -9.55 0.08
N VAL A 259 -12.68 -9.60 -0.50
CA VAL A 259 -13.81 -10.35 0.07
C VAL A 259 -13.47 -11.84 0.20
N ILE A 260 -12.91 -12.44 -0.86
CA ILE A 260 -12.45 -13.84 -0.84
C ILE A 260 -11.42 -14.03 0.28
N HIS A 261 -10.41 -13.17 0.38
CA HIS A 261 -9.40 -13.27 1.44
C HIS A 261 -10.01 -13.11 2.85
N GLY A 262 -11.02 -12.25 3.03
CA GLY A 262 -11.74 -12.12 4.29
C GLY A 262 -12.46 -13.41 4.69
N ILE A 263 -13.13 -14.08 3.73
CA ILE A 263 -13.81 -15.36 3.94
C ILE A 263 -12.81 -16.49 4.22
N VAL A 264 -11.71 -16.56 3.47
CA VAL A 264 -10.70 -17.61 3.67
C VAL A 264 -10.01 -17.44 5.02
N MET A 265 -9.70 -16.21 5.43
CA MET A 265 -9.10 -15.95 6.73
C MET A 265 -10.08 -16.22 7.89
N TYR A 266 -11.38 -16.02 7.68
CA TYR A 266 -12.40 -16.52 8.61
C TYR A 266 -12.36 -18.06 8.70
N ALA A 267 -12.30 -18.74 7.55
CA ALA A 267 -12.19 -20.20 7.50
C ALA A 267 -10.94 -20.75 8.19
N GLU A 268 -9.78 -20.06 8.12
CA GLU A 268 -8.57 -20.39 8.89
C GLU A 268 -8.83 -20.42 10.41
N GLY A 269 -9.74 -19.57 10.90
CA GLY A 269 -10.10 -19.45 12.30
C GLY A 269 -11.19 -20.40 12.78
N GLU A 270 -12.04 -20.90 11.88
CA GLU A 270 -13.25 -21.66 12.26
C GLU A 270 -13.26 -23.11 11.76
N ILE A 271 -12.80 -23.36 10.54
CA ILE A 271 -12.96 -24.67 9.88
C ILE A 271 -11.87 -25.65 10.33
N PRO A 272 -12.21 -26.80 10.97
CA PRO A 272 -11.21 -27.74 11.50
C PRO A 272 -10.25 -28.29 10.44
N PHE A 273 -10.74 -28.55 9.22
CA PHE A 273 -9.91 -29.02 8.11
C PHE A 273 -8.85 -27.98 7.71
N VAL A 274 -9.24 -26.71 7.58
CA VAL A 274 -8.32 -25.61 7.25
C VAL A 274 -7.29 -25.42 8.37
N LYS A 275 -7.71 -25.51 9.64
CA LYS A 275 -6.80 -25.49 10.81
C LYS A 275 -5.70 -26.56 10.73
N ARG A 276 -6.03 -27.77 10.28
CA ARG A 276 -5.04 -28.84 10.07
C ARG A 276 -4.03 -28.49 8.97
N ILE A 277 -4.49 -27.89 7.88
CA ILE A 277 -3.62 -27.44 6.78
C ILE A 277 -2.64 -26.37 7.28
N ILE A 278 -3.14 -25.30 7.91
CA ILE A 278 -2.29 -24.18 8.37
C ILE A 278 -1.42 -24.55 9.58
N GLY A 279 -1.77 -25.61 10.32
CA GLY A 279 -0.96 -26.17 11.40
C GLY A 279 0.22 -27.00 10.90
N HIS A 280 0.21 -27.44 9.65
CA HIS A 280 1.27 -28.26 9.08
C HIS A 280 2.36 -27.43 8.40
N ARG A 281 3.63 -27.65 8.76
CA ARG A 281 4.80 -26.82 8.36
C ARG A 281 4.90 -26.47 6.87
N ILE A 282 4.63 -27.42 5.98
CA ILE A 282 4.75 -27.21 4.52
C ILE A 282 3.41 -26.74 3.92
N LEU A 283 2.34 -27.49 4.19
CA LEU A 283 1.00 -27.20 3.67
C LEU A 283 0.50 -25.79 4.04
N SER A 284 0.92 -25.24 5.18
CA SER A 284 0.61 -23.86 5.57
C SER A 284 1.16 -22.83 4.58
N HIS A 285 2.40 -23.02 4.11
CA HIS A 285 3.00 -22.13 3.12
C HIS A 285 2.38 -22.31 1.74
N VAL A 286 2.09 -23.56 1.35
CA VAL A 286 1.38 -23.85 0.09
C VAL A 286 0.00 -23.20 0.10
N TRP A 287 -0.73 -23.30 1.21
CA TRP A 287 -2.04 -22.68 1.40
C TRP A 287 -1.99 -21.17 1.20
N VAL A 288 -1.05 -20.49 1.88
CA VAL A 288 -0.88 -19.04 1.72
C VAL A 288 -0.53 -18.68 0.29
N MET A 289 0.45 -19.35 -0.33
CA MET A 289 0.88 -19.03 -1.69
C MET A 289 -0.21 -19.28 -2.73
N LEU A 290 -0.97 -20.37 -2.59
CA LEU A 290 -2.11 -20.67 -3.46
C LEU A 290 -3.13 -19.54 -3.41
N TRP A 291 -3.52 -19.10 -2.21
CA TRP A 291 -4.50 -18.01 -2.06
C TRP A 291 -3.96 -16.64 -2.47
N LEU A 292 -2.65 -16.41 -2.47
CA LEU A 292 -2.08 -15.15 -2.96
C LEU A 292 -1.95 -15.13 -4.49
N ILE A 293 -1.56 -16.26 -5.09
CA ILE A 293 -1.22 -16.35 -6.52
C ILE A 293 -2.47 -16.65 -7.35
N LEU A 294 -3.26 -17.66 -7.01
CA LEU A 294 -4.37 -18.11 -7.85
C LEU A 294 -5.42 -16.99 -8.14
N PRO A 295 -5.95 -16.27 -7.14
CA PRO A 295 -6.90 -15.19 -7.38
C PRO A 295 -6.24 -13.85 -7.78
N MET A 296 -4.91 -13.80 -7.93
CA MET A 296 -4.17 -12.59 -8.28
C MET A 296 -4.73 -11.82 -9.50
N PRO A 297 -5.22 -12.47 -10.58
CA PRO A 297 -5.84 -11.75 -11.71
C PRO A 297 -7.08 -10.94 -11.35
N LEU A 298 -7.73 -11.20 -10.22
CA LEU A 298 -8.80 -10.35 -9.69
C LEU A 298 -8.23 -9.02 -9.18
N LEU A 299 -7.12 -9.07 -8.44
CA LEU A 299 -6.48 -7.87 -7.91
C LEU A 299 -5.75 -7.08 -9.01
N PHE A 300 -4.96 -7.77 -9.84
CA PHE A 300 -4.21 -7.17 -10.94
C PHE A 300 -4.80 -7.63 -12.28
N HIS A 301 -5.97 -7.10 -12.60
CA HIS A 301 -6.66 -7.43 -13.85
C HIS A 301 -5.89 -6.95 -15.09
N ALA A 302 -6.19 -7.53 -16.25
CA ALA A 302 -5.42 -7.36 -17.47
C ALA A 302 -5.24 -5.88 -17.91
N GLN A 303 -6.28 -5.06 -17.76
CA GLN A 303 -6.21 -3.63 -18.11
C GLN A 303 -5.21 -2.86 -17.22
N PHE A 304 -5.17 -3.18 -15.91
CA PHE A 304 -4.21 -2.58 -14.99
C PHE A 304 -2.78 -3.01 -15.32
N ILE A 305 -2.56 -4.31 -15.57
CA ILE A 305 -1.24 -4.80 -15.99
C ILE A 305 -0.80 -4.06 -17.26
N LYS A 306 -1.66 -3.99 -18.28
CA LYS A 306 -1.33 -3.42 -19.59
C LYS A 306 -1.06 -1.91 -19.56
N TYR A 307 -1.89 -1.14 -18.85
CA TYR A 307 -1.82 0.34 -18.93
C TYR A 307 -1.07 1.00 -17.78
N VAL A 308 -0.74 0.25 -16.72
CA VAL A 308 0.00 0.78 -15.57
C VAL A 308 1.30 0.03 -15.36
N LEU A 309 1.23 -1.28 -15.15
CA LEU A 309 2.40 -2.03 -14.70
C LEU A 309 3.43 -2.28 -15.80
N VAL A 310 2.98 -2.56 -17.04
CA VAL A 310 3.86 -2.70 -18.21
C VAL A 310 4.56 -1.35 -18.51
N PRO A 311 3.86 -0.21 -18.64
CA PRO A 311 4.51 1.09 -18.77
C PRO A 311 5.47 1.42 -17.62
N CYS A 312 5.12 1.06 -16.38
CA CYS A 312 5.99 1.25 -15.22
C CYS A 312 7.28 0.41 -15.32
N ARG A 313 7.16 -0.87 -15.69
CA ARG A 313 8.31 -1.75 -15.95
C ARG A 313 9.20 -1.14 -17.04
N ASP A 314 8.60 -0.77 -18.17
CA ASP A 314 9.35 -0.32 -19.34
C ASP A 314 10.04 1.03 -19.06
N ALA A 315 9.40 1.92 -18.30
CA ALA A 315 10.01 3.16 -17.81
C ALA A 315 11.17 2.92 -16.84
N ILE A 316 11.11 1.90 -15.99
CA ILE A 316 12.23 1.54 -15.11
C ILE A 316 13.39 0.99 -15.94
N LEU A 317 13.12 0.09 -16.88
CA LEU A 317 14.14 -0.54 -17.70
C LEU A 317 14.80 0.44 -18.68
N SER A 318 14.10 1.48 -19.14
CA SER A 318 14.67 2.51 -20.02
C SER A 318 15.69 3.43 -19.32
N LEU A 319 15.66 3.50 -17.97
CA LEU A 319 16.67 4.21 -17.17
C LEU A 319 17.97 3.42 -17.01
N LEU A 320 17.94 2.12 -17.29
CA LEU A 320 19.11 1.26 -17.23
C LEU A 320 19.85 1.31 -18.57
N PRO A 321 21.20 1.25 -18.58
CA PRO A 321 21.94 1.08 -19.82
C PRO A 321 21.36 -0.11 -20.58
N SER A 322 21.13 0.04 -21.90
CA SER A 322 20.67 -1.07 -22.71
C SER A 322 21.68 -2.20 -22.58
N LEU A 323 21.31 -3.26 -21.85
CA LEU A 323 21.99 -4.54 -21.95
C LEU A 323 21.80 -4.92 -23.42
N GLY A 324 22.84 -4.77 -24.23
CA GLY A 324 22.80 -5.00 -25.67
C GLY A 324 22.52 -6.47 -25.97
N VAL A 325 21.24 -6.84 -25.88
CA VAL A 325 20.67 -8.13 -26.20
C VAL A 325 19.67 -7.94 -27.32
#